data_AF-Q22TC9-F1
#
_entry.id   AF-Q22TC9-F1
#
_cell.length_a   1.000
_cell.length_b   1.000
_cell.length_c   1.000
_cell.angle_alpha   90.00
_cell.angle_beta   90.00
_cell.angle_gamma   90.00
#
_symmetry.space_group_name_H-M   'P 1'
#
loop_
_entity.id
_entity.type
_entity.pdbx_description
1 polymer ?
#
loop_
_entity_poly.entity_id
_entity_poly.type
_entity_poly.pdbx_seq_one_letter_code
_entity_poly.pdbx_strand_id
1 'polypeptide(L)'
;MIIGYSCKDDPNCIRCFESGCSDCAGNYFLNSSKQCEKCYDPNCVTCYGKRQRDCWICGYEKRYLLLDDYSCTDCNLDGYYKTVQACKKCLPQCKNCEINNYLCTSCESGYFFQGYTCFKCIPNCQNCNNAITCQLCQSGYFLKGYSCIECIPNCQNCNNETTCELCQSGYHIHEQTNQCVICSQQSGYYISGKYCKQCNVACKECSGPTDLDCTICNQFYFQIDKTTKRCQICPNNAYLSSSNQDSNQNYCLVCSCQQCESGHILFNLKQCTQSCESVGSNYIYDSLTNTCTCQQGYNYLVRNPYKNNFDCSNGKGYGYFCDSHNICFQCSQNCSSCTDIQTCIKCNEGSYLWQNACSQNCFPDLNIFPNTQKGICECPEGYNLEYLKSPVQGQMLQEIMVSVLFIFIGITIKEMQNTANEDKRKVIEESRTRNFSSSSIYQKKRLFKNNI
;
A
#
# COMPACT_ATOMS: atom_id res chain seq x y z
N MET A 1 60.49 -25.32 -24.38
CA MET A 1 59.72 -25.26 -25.65
C MET A 1 59.00 -23.91 -25.65
N ILE A 2 59.67 -22.84 -26.10
CA ILE A 2 59.05 -21.51 -26.24
C ILE A 2 58.56 -21.47 -27.67
N ILE A 3 57.26 -21.63 -27.86
CA ILE A 3 56.63 -21.47 -29.18
C ILE A 3 56.69 -19.97 -29.47
N GLY A 4 57.67 -19.54 -30.26
CA GLY A 4 57.76 -18.17 -30.75
C GLY A 4 56.54 -17.88 -31.62
N TYR A 5 55.76 -16.88 -31.25
CA TYR A 5 54.61 -16.44 -32.03
C TYR A 5 55.11 -15.88 -33.38
N SER A 6 54.76 -16.54 -34.49
CA SER A 6 55.06 -16.09 -35.84
C SER A 6 53.89 -15.24 -36.35
N CYS A 7 54.11 -13.93 -36.58
CA CYS A 7 53.08 -13.05 -37.14
C CYS A 7 52.73 -13.33 -38.61
N LYS A 8 53.40 -14.29 -39.26
CA LYS A 8 53.09 -14.72 -40.64
C LYS A 8 51.78 -15.49 -40.74
N ASP A 9 51.30 -16.06 -39.62
CA ASP A 9 50.08 -16.87 -39.55
C ASP A 9 48.88 -16.09 -38.97
N ASP A 10 49.07 -14.83 -38.56
CA ASP A 10 47.98 -13.97 -38.07
C ASP A 10 47.34 -13.21 -39.26
N PRO A 11 46.10 -13.54 -39.67
CA PRO A 11 45.44 -12.87 -40.78
C PRO A 11 45.10 -11.40 -40.49
N ASN A 12 45.21 -10.97 -39.21
CA ASN A 12 44.92 -9.61 -38.78
C ASN A 12 46.17 -8.74 -38.71
N CYS A 13 47.37 -9.29 -38.96
CA CYS A 13 48.61 -8.53 -39.06
C CYS A 13 48.86 -8.12 -40.51
N ILE A 14 48.77 -6.82 -40.82
CA ILE A 14 49.00 -6.30 -42.18
C ILE A 14 50.51 -6.20 -42.47
N ARG A 15 51.33 -5.93 -41.45
CA ARG A 15 52.80 -5.80 -41.60
C ARG A 15 53.55 -6.57 -40.52
N CYS A 16 54.19 -7.66 -40.91
CA CYS A 16 54.94 -8.57 -40.04
C CYS A 16 56.46 -8.41 -40.25
N PHE A 17 57.21 -8.28 -39.15
CA PHE A 17 58.68 -8.28 -39.13
C PHE A 17 59.20 -9.44 -38.26
N GLU A 18 60.49 -9.74 -38.32
CA GLU A 18 61.12 -10.79 -37.49
C GLU A 18 60.93 -10.56 -35.97
N SER A 19 60.66 -9.33 -35.56
CA SER A 19 60.44 -8.95 -34.16
C SER A 19 58.97 -8.89 -33.72
N GLY A 20 58.00 -9.27 -34.57
CA GLY A 20 56.56 -9.25 -34.30
C GLY A 20 55.75 -8.41 -35.31
N CYS A 21 54.44 -8.28 -35.07
CA CYS A 21 53.58 -7.44 -35.91
C CYS A 21 53.87 -5.94 -35.69
N SER A 22 53.69 -5.12 -36.73
CA SER A 22 53.88 -3.66 -36.68
C SER A 22 52.64 -2.85 -37.05
N ASP A 23 51.71 -3.46 -37.78
CA ASP A 23 50.47 -2.80 -38.20
C ASP A 23 49.35 -3.84 -38.32
N CYS A 24 48.18 -3.50 -37.81
CA CYS A 24 47.05 -4.40 -37.67
C CYS A 24 45.91 -4.01 -38.61
N ALA A 25 45.07 -4.98 -38.97
CA ALA A 25 43.87 -4.74 -39.74
C ALA A 25 42.87 -3.86 -38.97
N GLY A 26 41.95 -3.23 -39.72
CA GLY A 26 40.87 -2.46 -39.11
C GLY A 26 40.11 -3.27 -38.07
N ASN A 27 39.72 -2.62 -36.97
CA ASN A 27 39.16 -3.22 -35.76
C ASN A 27 40.15 -3.99 -34.86
N TYR A 28 41.45 -3.87 -35.10
CA TYR A 28 42.50 -4.43 -34.24
C TYR A 28 43.54 -3.36 -33.87
N PHE A 29 44.11 -3.46 -32.67
CA PHE A 29 45.23 -2.65 -32.21
C PHE A 29 46.43 -3.53 -31.87
N LEU A 30 47.62 -2.94 -31.91
CA LEU A 30 48.86 -3.64 -31.56
C LEU A 30 49.06 -3.60 -30.04
N ASN A 31 49.06 -4.76 -29.39
CA ASN A 31 49.30 -4.84 -27.94
C ASN A 31 50.80 -4.80 -27.59
N SER A 32 51.11 -4.75 -26.29
CA SER A 32 52.49 -4.68 -25.79
C SER A 32 53.37 -5.88 -26.19
N SER A 33 52.76 -7.01 -26.56
CA SER A 33 53.43 -8.22 -27.05
C SER A 33 53.60 -8.24 -28.57
N LYS A 34 53.29 -7.14 -29.27
CA LYS A 34 53.31 -7.00 -30.73
C LYS A 34 52.36 -7.99 -31.45
N GLN A 35 51.22 -8.26 -30.84
CA GLN A 35 50.14 -9.07 -31.41
C GLN A 35 48.91 -8.20 -31.67
N CYS A 36 48.14 -8.52 -32.71
CA CYS A 36 46.92 -7.80 -33.03
C CYS A 36 45.78 -8.29 -32.14
N GLU A 37 45.25 -7.39 -31.32
CA GLU A 37 44.11 -7.66 -30.45
C GLU A 37 42.91 -6.83 -30.90
N LYS A 38 41.72 -7.43 -30.84
CA LYS A 38 40.50 -6.78 -31.33
C LYS A 38 40.14 -5.58 -30.45
N CYS A 39 39.68 -4.50 -31.08
CA CYS A 39 39.08 -3.36 -30.41
C CYS A 39 37.89 -3.79 -29.53
N TYR A 40 37.60 -3.00 -28.49
CA TYR A 40 36.46 -3.27 -27.61
C TYR A 40 35.12 -3.20 -28.36
N ASP A 41 34.89 -2.10 -29.08
CA ASP A 41 33.70 -1.92 -29.90
C ASP A 41 33.93 -2.56 -31.28
N PRO A 42 33.08 -3.51 -31.71
CA PRO A 42 33.23 -4.19 -33.00
C PRO A 42 33.06 -3.26 -34.21
N ASN A 43 32.45 -2.08 -34.04
CA ASN A 43 32.27 -1.09 -35.08
C ASN A 43 33.42 -0.05 -35.12
N CYS A 44 34.42 -0.19 -34.25
CA CYS A 44 35.56 0.71 -34.19
C CYS A 44 36.69 0.24 -35.11
N VAL A 45 36.97 1.01 -36.17
CA VAL A 45 38.02 0.69 -37.17
C VAL A 45 39.42 0.95 -36.62
N THR A 46 39.59 2.00 -35.82
CA THR A 46 40.89 2.35 -35.23
C THR A 46 40.74 2.57 -33.74
N CYS A 47 41.47 1.79 -32.95
CA CYS A 47 41.53 1.94 -31.49
C CYS A 47 42.98 1.89 -31.00
N TYR A 48 43.23 2.46 -29.83
CA TYR A 48 44.54 2.48 -29.18
C TYR A 48 44.71 1.41 -28.10
N GLY A 49 43.65 0.64 -27.83
CA GLY A 49 43.60 -0.31 -26.73
C GLY A 49 42.27 -1.06 -26.66
N LYS A 50 42.14 -1.88 -25.61
CA LYS A 50 41.00 -2.77 -25.38
C LYS A 50 39.90 -2.15 -24.51
N ARG A 51 40.02 -0.89 -24.08
CA ARG A 51 38.97 -0.24 -23.31
C ARG A 51 37.96 0.37 -24.27
N GLN A 52 36.71 0.49 -23.84
CA GLN A 52 35.66 1.14 -24.62
C GLN A 52 36.05 2.58 -25.03
N ARG A 53 36.77 3.29 -24.16
CA ARG A 53 37.29 4.65 -24.40
C ARG A 53 38.46 4.75 -25.38
N ASP A 54 39.04 3.63 -25.79
CA ASP A 54 40.22 3.64 -26.65
C ASP A 54 39.86 3.68 -28.14
N CYS A 55 38.57 3.73 -28.50
CA CYS A 55 38.13 3.89 -29.88
C CYS A 55 38.36 5.32 -30.40
N TRP A 56 38.91 5.42 -31.60
CA TRP A 56 39.23 6.69 -32.26
C TRP A 56 38.44 6.92 -33.56
N ILE A 57 38.36 5.91 -34.44
CA ILE A 57 37.67 6.02 -35.74
C ILE A 57 36.65 4.91 -35.86
N CYS A 58 35.42 5.28 -36.20
CA CYS A 58 34.34 4.35 -36.40
C CYS A 58 34.17 3.90 -37.86
N GLY A 59 33.61 2.71 -38.03
CA GLY A 59 33.32 2.11 -39.32
C GLY A 59 32.15 2.74 -40.06
N TYR A 60 32.00 2.39 -41.34
CA TYR A 60 31.02 3.01 -42.23
C TYR A 60 29.56 2.86 -41.74
N GLU A 61 29.20 1.69 -41.19
CA GLU A 61 27.85 1.40 -40.72
C GLU A 61 27.45 2.23 -39.48
N LYS A 62 28.42 2.52 -38.60
CA LYS A 62 28.23 3.28 -37.36
C LYS A 62 29.27 4.39 -37.29
N ARG A 63 29.20 5.32 -38.24
CA ARG A 63 30.25 6.32 -38.55
C ARG A 63 30.59 7.31 -37.42
N TYR A 64 29.73 7.51 -36.44
CA TYR A 64 29.88 8.60 -35.47
C TYR A 64 30.39 8.09 -34.13
N LEU A 65 31.46 8.69 -33.62
CA LEU A 65 31.96 8.43 -32.27
C LEU A 65 31.09 9.16 -31.23
N LEU A 66 30.44 8.42 -30.33
CA LEU A 66 29.66 8.96 -29.22
C LEU A 66 30.60 9.51 -28.14
N LEU A 67 30.63 10.82 -27.91
CA LEU A 67 31.63 11.40 -27.00
C LEU A 67 31.40 11.11 -25.50
N ASP A 68 30.22 10.61 -25.13
CA ASP A 68 29.91 10.27 -23.72
C ASP A 68 30.64 8.99 -23.27
N ASP A 69 30.72 7.98 -24.15
CA ASP A 69 31.29 6.66 -23.83
C ASP A 69 32.29 6.11 -24.86
N TYR A 70 32.53 6.86 -25.95
CA TYR A 70 33.42 6.54 -27.08
C TYR A 70 33.02 5.30 -27.88
N SER A 71 31.74 4.92 -27.85
CA SER A 71 31.18 3.90 -28.74
C SER A 71 30.88 4.44 -30.14
N CYS A 72 30.79 3.55 -31.12
CA CYS A 72 30.46 3.88 -32.50
C CYS A 72 28.95 3.73 -32.75
N THR A 73 28.32 4.78 -33.25
CA THR A 73 26.87 4.86 -33.48
C THR A 73 26.51 5.47 -34.85
N ASP A 74 25.26 5.31 -35.30
CA ASP A 74 24.69 6.06 -36.43
C ASP A 74 24.17 7.46 -36.02
N CYS A 75 24.24 7.75 -34.72
CA CYS A 75 23.82 9.00 -34.09
C CYS A 75 22.32 9.32 -34.32
N ASN A 76 21.47 8.30 -34.43
CA ASN A 76 20.02 8.41 -34.37
C ASN A 76 19.54 8.22 -32.92
N LEU A 77 20.08 9.03 -32.01
CA LEU A 77 19.84 8.93 -30.57
C LEU A 77 19.16 10.21 -30.09
N ASP A 78 18.08 10.08 -29.30
CA ASP A 78 17.48 11.20 -28.59
C ASP A 78 18.53 11.86 -27.68
N GLY A 79 18.58 13.18 -27.69
CA GLY A 79 19.50 13.99 -26.88
C GLY A 79 20.88 14.19 -27.52
N TYR A 80 21.06 13.84 -28.80
CA TYR A 80 22.32 14.02 -29.52
C TYR A 80 22.15 14.69 -30.88
N TYR A 81 23.19 15.37 -31.34
CA TYR A 81 23.31 15.93 -32.68
C TYR A 81 24.57 15.42 -33.39
N LYS A 82 24.45 15.33 -34.71
CA LYS A 82 25.51 14.85 -35.60
C LYS A 82 26.50 15.98 -35.90
N THR A 83 27.78 15.68 -35.75
CA THR A 83 28.87 16.47 -36.33
C THR A 83 29.53 15.67 -37.45
N VAL A 84 30.60 16.18 -38.05
CA VAL A 84 31.28 15.51 -39.18
C VAL A 84 31.74 14.09 -38.84
N GLN A 85 32.19 13.82 -37.60
CA GLN A 85 32.72 12.51 -37.18
C GLN A 85 32.24 12.03 -35.80
N ALA A 86 31.52 12.87 -35.06
CA ALA A 86 31.13 12.58 -33.69
C ALA A 86 29.63 12.80 -33.47
N CYS A 87 29.09 12.06 -32.51
CA CYS A 87 27.77 12.25 -31.95
C CYS A 87 27.90 12.98 -30.61
N LYS A 88 27.34 14.18 -30.52
CA LYS A 88 27.51 15.06 -29.37
C LYS A 88 26.19 15.30 -28.67
N LYS A 89 26.21 15.37 -27.34
CA LYS A 89 25.01 15.57 -26.53
C LYS A 89 24.46 17.00 -26.69
N CYS A 90 23.14 17.11 -26.73
CA CYS A 90 22.42 18.37 -26.62
C CYS A 90 22.62 18.99 -25.23
N LEU A 91 22.26 20.26 -25.06
CA LEU A 91 22.14 20.86 -23.73
C LEU A 91 21.10 20.09 -22.87
N PRO A 92 21.26 20.07 -21.53
CA PRO A 92 20.30 19.42 -20.65
C PRO A 92 18.86 19.89 -20.89
N GLN A 93 17.89 19.01 -20.68
CA GLN A 93 16.44 19.25 -20.86
C GLN A 93 15.99 19.37 -22.32
N CYS A 94 16.93 19.30 -23.27
CA CYS A 94 16.65 19.28 -24.69
C CYS A 94 16.61 17.84 -25.18
N LYS A 95 15.44 17.41 -25.68
CA LYS A 95 15.26 16.07 -26.23
C LYS A 95 15.90 15.95 -27.60
N ASN A 96 15.72 16.94 -28.49
CA ASN A 96 16.36 16.95 -29.80
C ASN A 96 16.98 18.32 -30.06
N CYS A 97 18.19 18.36 -30.59
CA CYS A 97 18.85 19.59 -31.03
C CYS A 97 19.37 19.45 -32.47
N GLU A 98 19.47 20.57 -33.17
CA GLU A 98 19.88 20.63 -34.57
C GLU A 98 21.15 21.47 -34.72
N ILE A 99 22.08 21.06 -35.59
CA ILE A 99 23.34 21.76 -35.93
C ILE A 99 24.37 21.85 -34.78
N ASN A 100 23.94 22.25 -33.58
CA ASN A 100 24.77 22.41 -32.39
C ASN A 100 23.99 22.06 -31.11
N ASN A 101 24.65 22.17 -29.95
CA ASN A 101 24.06 21.74 -28.67
C ASN A 101 23.00 22.69 -28.09
N TYR A 102 22.91 23.95 -28.54
CA TYR A 102 22.01 24.97 -27.97
C TYR A 102 20.77 25.27 -28.82
N LEU A 103 20.74 24.86 -30.08
CA LEU A 103 19.56 24.95 -30.94
C LEU A 103 18.63 23.76 -30.71
N CYS A 104 17.87 23.83 -29.62
CA CYS A 104 16.88 22.79 -29.33
C CYS A 104 15.71 22.84 -30.32
N THR A 105 15.16 21.68 -30.67
CA THR A 105 13.98 21.53 -31.53
C THR A 105 12.82 20.81 -30.82
N SER A 106 13.11 20.09 -29.73
CA SER A 106 12.08 19.51 -28.85
C SER A 106 12.62 19.34 -27.43
N CYS A 107 11.74 19.44 -26.44
CA CYS A 107 12.12 19.37 -25.03
C CYS A 107 11.86 17.99 -24.42
N GLU A 108 12.59 17.70 -23.36
CA GLU A 108 12.31 16.55 -22.50
C GLU A 108 10.95 16.71 -21.79
N SER A 109 10.38 15.60 -21.36
CA SER A 109 9.14 15.59 -20.57
C SER A 109 9.29 16.47 -19.33
N GLY A 110 8.28 17.30 -19.05
CA GLY A 110 8.30 18.31 -17.98
C GLY A 110 8.86 19.68 -18.39
N TYR A 111 9.14 19.89 -19.67
CA TYR A 111 9.59 21.17 -20.22
C TYR A 111 8.78 21.56 -21.47
N PHE A 112 8.57 22.87 -21.66
CA PHE A 112 7.98 23.43 -22.87
C PHE A 112 9.01 24.18 -23.70
N PHE A 113 8.80 24.17 -25.01
CA PHE A 113 9.69 24.79 -25.98
C PHE A 113 9.35 26.27 -26.20
N GLN A 114 10.33 27.16 -26.06
CA GLN A 114 10.20 28.57 -26.42
C GLN A 114 11.54 29.12 -26.92
N GLY A 115 11.58 29.57 -28.18
CA GLY A 115 12.74 30.25 -28.76
C GLY A 115 14.05 29.44 -28.69
N TYR A 116 14.01 28.17 -29.12
CA TYR A 116 15.14 27.22 -29.06
C TYR A 116 15.59 26.80 -27.66
N THR A 117 14.88 27.24 -26.61
CA THR A 117 15.19 26.93 -25.22
C THR A 117 14.04 26.14 -24.58
N CYS A 118 14.38 25.22 -23.69
CA CYS A 118 13.41 24.44 -22.93
C CYS A 118 13.22 25.04 -21.53
N PHE A 119 11.99 25.41 -21.22
CA PHE A 119 11.60 25.98 -19.93
C PHE A 119 10.80 24.98 -19.12
N LYS A 120 11.04 24.93 -17.81
CA LYS A 120 10.39 23.95 -16.93
C LYS A 120 8.90 24.23 -16.82
N CYS A 121 8.08 23.18 -16.90
CA CYS A 121 6.67 23.25 -16.59
C CYS A 121 6.44 23.57 -15.10
N ILE A 122 5.19 23.90 -14.76
CA ILE A 122 4.75 23.95 -13.36
C ILE A 122 5.01 22.60 -12.65
N PRO A 123 5.14 22.59 -11.31
CA PRO A 123 5.37 21.36 -10.56
C PRO A 123 4.37 20.24 -10.90
N ASN A 124 4.85 19.00 -10.90
CA ASN A 124 4.08 17.78 -11.14
C ASN A 124 3.41 17.69 -12.53
N CYS A 125 3.80 18.56 -13.45
CA CYS A 125 3.33 18.54 -14.83
C CYS A 125 4.28 17.75 -15.73
N GLN A 126 3.71 16.89 -16.57
CA GLN A 126 4.43 16.14 -17.59
C GLN A 126 4.50 16.92 -18.91
N ASN A 127 3.39 17.47 -19.38
CA ASN A 127 3.35 18.25 -20.62
C ASN A 127 2.68 19.60 -20.39
N CYS A 128 3.33 20.67 -20.84
CA CYS A 128 2.81 22.03 -20.80
C CYS A 128 3.14 22.79 -22.09
N ASN A 129 2.39 23.85 -22.37
CA ASN A 129 2.67 24.77 -23.50
C ASN A 129 3.30 26.09 -23.05
N ASN A 130 3.26 26.39 -21.75
CA ASN A 130 3.79 27.60 -21.16
C ASN A 130 4.09 27.37 -19.67
N ALA A 131 4.60 28.41 -19.00
CA ALA A 131 5.05 28.34 -17.62
C ALA A 131 3.95 28.22 -16.56
N ILE A 132 2.66 28.31 -16.92
CA ILE A 132 1.55 28.37 -15.94
C ILE A 132 0.45 27.32 -16.18
N THR A 133 0.38 26.71 -17.36
CA THR A 133 -0.68 25.72 -17.68
C THR A 133 -0.12 24.33 -17.90
N CYS A 134 -0.72 23.33 -17.26
CA CYS A 134 -0.45 21.92 -17.54
C CYS A 134 -1.52 21.30 -18.46
N GLN A 135 -1.09 20.38 -19.32
CA GLN A 135 -1.96 19.58 -20.19
C GLN A 135 -2.02 18.10 -19.76
N LEU A 136 -0.91 17.59 -19.24
CA LEU A 136 -0.81 16.21 -18.75
C LEU A 136 0.01 16.20 -17.48
N CYS A 137 -0.53 15.62 -16.42
CA CYS A 137 0.14 15.51 -15.13
C CYS A 137 1.06 14.29 -15.08
N GLN A 138 2.07 14.35 -14.21
CA GLN A 138 2.93 13.21 -13.93
C GLN A 138 2.12 12.11 -13.21
N SER A 139 2.60 10.86 -13.28
CA SER A 139 2.01 9.75 -12.52
C SER A 139 1.85 10.11 -11.04
N GLY A 140 0.70 9.76 -10.45
CA GLY A 140 0.34 10.13 -9.08
C GLY A 140 -0.40 11.47 -8.96
N TYR A 141 -0.65 12.16 -10.07
CA TYR A 141 -1.38 13.43 -10.10
C TYR A 141 -2.45 13.43 -11.19
N PHE A 142 -3.54 14.16 -10.96
CA PHE A 142 -4.59 14.39 -11.95
C PHE A 142 -4.75 15.88 -12.25
N LEU A 143 -5.27 16.18 -13.43
CA LEU A 143 -5.45 17.56 -13.89
C LEU A 143 -6.73 18.16 -13.31
N LYS A 144 -6.60 19.25 -12.54
CA LYS A 144 -7.72 20.07 -12.06
C LYS A 144 -7.55 21.50 -12.56
N GLY A 145 -8.35 21.87 -13.57
CA GLY A 145 -8.16 23.11 -14.32
C GLY A 145 -6.86 23.05 -15.12
N TYR A 146 -5.87 23.84 -14.73
CA TYR A 146 -4.54 23.88 -15.37
C TYR A 146 -3.40 23.40 -14.46
N SER A 147 -3.74 22.89 -13.27
CA SER A 147 -2.78 22.47 -12.25
C SER A 147 -2.92 20.99 -11.96
N CYS A 148 -1.81 20.38 -11.52
CA CYS A 148 -1.75 18.97 -11.16
C CYS A 148 -1.94 18.82 -9.66
N ILE A 149 -3.01 18.10 -9.29
CA ILE A 149 -3.36 17.81 -7.90
C ILE A 149 -3.03 16.35 -7.62
N GLU A 150 -2.48 16.10 -6.44
CA GLU A 150 -2.04 14.77 -6.04
C GLU A 150 -3.24 13.82 -5.92
N CYS A 151 -3.04 12.57 -6.32
CA CYS A 151 -3.99 11.49 -6.09
C CYS A 151 -4.03 11.09 -4.61
N ILE A 152 -4.98 10.23 -4.24
CA ILE A 152 -4.95 9.57 -2.93
C ILE A 152 -3.63 8.80 -2.72
N PRO A 153 -3.19 8.61 -1.46
CA PRO A 153 -1.96 7.87 -1.17
C PRO A 153 -1.88 6.50 -1.85
N ASN A 154 -0.69 6.16 -2.33
CA ASN A 154 -0.37 4.90 -3.04
C ASN A 154 -1.13 4.68 -4.37
N CYS A 155 -1.77 5.73 -4.91
CA CYS A 155 -2.40 5.69 -6.22
C CYS A 155 -1.42 6.10 -7.33
N GLN A 156 -1.41 5.34 -8.43
CA GLN A 156 -0.62 5.64 -9.62
C GLN A 156 -1.40 6.52 -10.59
N ASN A 157 -2.66 6.20 -10.87
CA ASN A 157 -3.54 6.94 -11.78
C ASN A 157 -4.89 7.23 -11.12
N CYS A 158 -5.33 8.48 -11.15
CA CYS A 158 -6.64 8.90 -10.66
C CYS A 158 -7.26 9.97 -11.57
N ASN A 159 -8.58 10.12 -11.50
CA ASN A 159 -9.32 11.19 -12.20
C ASN A 159 -9.83 12.28 -11.24
N ASN A 160 -9.75 12.03 -9.93
CA ASN A 160 -10.18 12.96 -8.89
C ASN A 160 -9.48 12.63 -7.56
N GLU A 161 -9.72 13.44 -6.55
CA GLU A 161 -9.09 13.38 -5.22
C GLU A 161 -9.52 12.19 -4.37
N THR A 162 -10.50 11.38 -4.80
CA THR A 162 -11.14 10.34 -3.96
C THR A 162 -11.07 8.94 -4.55
N THR A 163 -10.83 8.79 -5.86
CA THR A 163 -10.89 7.48 -6.53
C THR A 163 -9.58 7.18 -7.24
N CYS A 164 -9.08 5.96 -7.06
CA CYS A 164 -7.91 5.48 -7.80
C CYS A 164 -8.32 4.50 -8.91
N GLU A 165 -7.76 4.67 -10.10
CA GLU A 165 -7.94 3.74 -11.22
C GLU A 165 -6.93 2.59 -11.19
N LEU A 166 -5.70 2.91 -10.78
CA LEU A 166 -4.59 1.96 -10.69
C LEU A 166 -3.70 2.32 -9.50
N CYS A 167 -3.53 1.38 -8.58
CA CYS A 167 -2.62 1.54 -7.45
C CYS A 167 -1.17 1.29 -7.85
N GLN A 168 -0.24 1.83 -7.07
CA GLN A 168 1.19 1.53 -7.19
C GLN A 168 1.45 0.02 -6.99
N SER A 169 2.59 -0.45 -7.50
CA SER A 169 2.98 -1.88 -7.40
C SER A 169 2.93 -2.38 -5.95
N GLY A 170 2.25 -3.52 -5.74
CA GLY A 170 2.04 -4.11 -4.41
C GLY A 170 0.78 -3.65 -3.67
N TYR A 171 0.05 -2.65 -4.18
CA TYR A 171 -1.21 -2.17 -3.62
C TYR A 171 -2.40 -2.56 -4.49
N HIS A 172 -3.57 -2.68 -3.87
CA HIS A 172 -4.84 -3.04 -4.51
C HIS A 172 -5.96 -2.10 -4.07
N ILE A 173 -6.93 -1.87 -4.95
CA ILE A 173 -8.08 -1.01 -4.70
C ILE A 173 -9.04 -1.73 -3.74
N HIS A 174 -9.20 -1.21 -2.52
CA HIS A 174 -10.20 -1.67 -1.57
C HIS A 174 -11.60 -1.35 -2.11
N GLU A 175 -12.41 -2.39 -2.34
CA GLU A 175 -13.67 -2.26 -3.09
C GLU A 175 -14.68 -1.30 -2.43
N GLN A 176 -14.66 -1.20 -1.09
CA GLN A 176 -15.61 -0.38 -0.34
C GLN A 176 -15.15 1.07 -0.16
N THR A 177 -13.84 1.30 -0.06
CA THR A 177 -13.27 2.62 0.30
C THR A 177 -12.53 3.30 -0.84
N ASN A 178 -12.34 2.62 -1.98
CA ASN A 178 -11.53 3.06 -3.13
C ASN A 178 -10.07 3.40 -2.80
N GLN A 179 -9.56 2.85 -1.69
CA GLN A 179 -8.18 3.01 -1.25
C GLN A 179 -7.22 2.10 -1.96
N CYS A 180 -5.98 2.55 -2.12
CA CYS A 180 -4.87 1.64 -2.36
C CYS A 180 -4.34 1.09 -1.03
N VAL A 181 -4.63 -0.19 -0.77
CA VAL A 181 -4.18 -0.91 0.44
C VAL A 181 -3.34 -2.13 0.07
N ILE A 182 -2.50 -2.58 0.99
CA ILE A 182 -1.81 -3.86 0.89
C ILE A 182 -2.82 -4.95 1.30
N CYS A 183 -3.39 -5.65 0.32
CA CYS A 183 -4.50 -6.57 0.58
C CYS A 183 -4.13 -7.71 1.54
N SER A 184 -2.87 -8.19 1.51
CA SER A 184 -2.38 -9.22 2.42
C SER A 184 -2.29 -8.80 3.89
N GLN A 185 -2.35 -7.49 4.18
CA GLN A 185 -2.43 -6.96 5.55
C GLN A 185 -3.88 -6.75 6.01
N GLN A 186 -4.86 -6.94 5.13
CA GLN A 186 -6.29 -6.79 5.42
C GLN A 186 -6.90 -8.16 5.75
N SER A 187 -7.09 -8.45 7.03
CA SER A 187 -7.76 -9.68 7.46
C SER A 187 -9.22 -9.69 6.97
N GLY A 188 -9.69 -10.81 6.44
CA GLY A 188 -11.03 -10.92 5.87
C GLY A 188 -11.16 -10.40 4.44
N TYR A 189 -10.05 -10.22 3.70
CA TYR A 189 -10.06 -9.81 2.30
C TYR A 189 -9.20 -10.71 1.40
N TYR A 190 -9.51 -10.72 0.10
CA TYR A 190 -8.76 -11.43 -0.92
C TYR A 190 -8.53 -10.57 -2.16
N ILE A 191 -7.50 -10.93 -2.95
CA ILE A 191 -7.14 -10.23 -4.17
C ILE A 191 -7.97 -10.77 -5.33
N SER A 192 -8.65 -9.87 -6.05
CA SER A 192 -9.36 -10.14 -7.29
C SER A 192 -8.93 -9.14 -8.36
N GLY A 193 -7.93 -9.52 -9.16
CA GLY A 193 -7.28 -8.61 -10.11
C GLY A 193 -6.64 -7.42 -9.40
N LYS A 194 -7.07 -6.20 -9.74
CA LYS A 194 -6.59 -4.97 -9.08
C LYS A 194 -7.34 -4.61 -7.79
N TYR A 195 -8.36 -5.39 -7.41
CA TYR A 195 -9.22 -5.10 -6.26
C TYR A 195 -8.87 -5.98 -5.05
N CYS A 196 -9.04 -5.42 -3.85
CA CYS A 196 -9.06 -6.12 -2.58
C CYS A 196 -10.52 -6.21 -2.12
N LYS A 197 -11.08 -7.42 -2.12
CA LYS A 197 -12.50 -7.68 -1.92
C LYS A 197 -12.74 -8.44 -0.62
N GLN A 198 -13.89 -8.21 0.01
CA GLN A 198 -14.22 -8.84 1.28
C GLN A 198 -14.49 -10.34 1.09
N CYS A 199 -13.99 -11.14 2.01
CA CYS A 199 -14.31 -12.56 2.12
C CYS A 199 -15.76 -12.79 2.54
N ASN A 200 -16.25 -14.00 2.36
CA ASN A 200 -17.47 -14.45 3.05
C ASN A 200 -17.30 -14.29 4.58
N VAL A 201 -18.38 -13.93 5.28
CA VAL A 201 -18.38 -13.73 6.75
C VAL A 201 -17.93 -14.96 7.55
N ALA A 202 -18.08 -16.15 6.97
CA ALA A 202 -17.61 -17.41 7.53
C ALA A 202 -16.08 -17.58 7.48
N CYS A 203 -15.38 -16.80 6.64
CA CYS A 203 -13.93 -16.87 6.48
C CYS A 203 -13.23 -15.75 7.26
N LYS A 204 -12.16 -16.10 7.98
CA LYS A 204 -11.16 -15.15 8.48
C LYS A 204 -10.16 -14.78 7.38
N GLU A 205 -9.80 -15.77 6.57
CA GLU A 205 -8.97 -15.62 5.38
C GLU A 205 -9.58 -16.45 4.24
N CYS A 206 -9.49 -15.96 3.01
CA CYS A 206 -10.08 -16.61 1.85
C CYS A 206 -9.26 -16.40 0.58
N SER A 207 -9.48 -17.25 -0.43
CA SER A 207 -8.96 -17.11 -1.79
C SER A 207 -10.00 -16.58 -2.78
N GLY A 208 -11.21 -16.30 -2.33
CA GLY A 208 -12.37 -16.03 -3.17
C GLY A 208 -13.60 -15.58 -2.37
N PRO A 209 -14.70 -15.26 -3.05
CA PRO A 209 -15.86 -14.60 -2.43
C PRO A 209 -16.78 -15.55 -1.64
N THR A 210 -16.68 -16.86 -1.84
CA THR A 210 -17.64 -17.82 -1.28
C THR A 210 -17.17 -18.46 0.02
N ASP A 211 -18.08 -19.10 0.74
CA ASP A 211 -17.78 -19.91 1.92
C ASP A 211 -16.94 -21.17 1.61
N LEU A 212 -16.84 -21.56 0.34
CA LEU A 212 -15.95 -22.62 -0.18
C LEU A 212 -14.51 -22.15 -0.37
N ASP A 213 -14.31 -20.84 -0.50
CA ASP A 213 -13.00 -20.24 -0.77
C ASP A 213 -12.22 -19.93 0.51
N CYS A 214 -12.72 -20.33 1.68
CA CYS A 214 -12.05 -20.03 2.94
C CYS A 214 -10.73 -20.80 3.08
N THR A 215 -9.64 -20.09 3.40
CA THR A 215 -8.38 -20.69 3.82
C THR A 215 -8.34 -20.86 5.33
N ILE A 216 -8.93 -19.94 6.09
CA ILE A 216 -9.10 -20.01 7.55
C ILE A 216 -10.53 -19.60 7.89
N CYS A 217 -11.22 -20.40 8.71
CA CYS A 217 -12.55 -20.04 9.18
C CYS A 217 -12.52 -18.92 10.21
N ASN A 218 -13.56 -18.09 10.19
CA ASN A 218 -13.81 -17.07 11.21
C ASN A 218 -14.17 -17.73 12.55
N GLN A 219 -14.08 -16.97 13.64
CA GLN A 219 -14.45 -17.46 14.96
C GLN A 219 -15.89 -18.01 14.93
N PHE A 220 -16.10 -19.19 15.52
CA PHE A 220 -17.38 -19.93 15.54
C PHE A 220 -17.77 -20.64 14.22
N TYR A 221 -16.99 -20.50 13.15
CA TYR A 221 -17.10 -21.27 11.91
C TYR A 221 -16.02 -22.33 11.86
N PHE A 222 -16.31 -23.46 11.24
CA PHE A 222 -15.46 -24.64 11.22
C PHE A 222 -15.48 -25.28 9.84
N GLN A 223 -14.35 -25.88 9.44
CA GLN A 223 -14.32 -26.65 8.21
C GLN A 223 -15.06 -27.97 8.41
N ILE A 224 -15.96 -28.29 7.47
CA ILE A 224 -16.83 -29.48 7.55
C ILE A 224 -16.07 -30.74 7.13
N ASP A 225 -15.21 -30.61 6.13
CA ASP A 225 -14.40 -31.70 5.61
C ASP A 225 -13.14 -31.15 4.93
N LYS A 226 -12.09 -31.98 4.90
CA LYS A 226 -10.78 -31.65 4.30
C LYS A 226 -10.85 -31.40 2.79
N THR A 227 -11.86 -31.92 2.08
CA THR A 227 -11.96 -31.79 0.62
C THR A 227 -12.65 -30.51 0.16
N THR A 228 -13.65 -30.03 0.90
CA THR A 228 -14.53 -28.93 0.44
C THR A 228 -14.09 -27.56 0.93
N LYS A 229 -13.20 -27.47 1.92
CA LYS A 229 -12.72 -26.22 2.59
C LYS A 229 -13.83 -25.28 3.06
N ARG A 230 -15.08 -25.73 3.06
CA ARG A 230 -16.25 -24.92 3.39
C ARG A 230 -16.28 -24.61 4.87
N CYS A 231 -16.34 -23.33 5.22
CA CYS A 231 -16.53 -22.90 6.60
C CYS A 231 -18.01 -22.69 6.91
N GLN A 232 -18.54 -23.43 7.87
CA GLN A 232 -19.89 -23.23 8.40
C GLN A 232 -19.92 -23.51 9.90
N ILE A 233 -21.02 -23.17 10.55
CA ILE A 233 -21.25 -23.58 11.94
C ILE A 233 -21.42 -25.11 11.97
N CYS A 234 -20.82 -25.79 12.96
CA CYS A 234 -20.92 -27.25 13.03
C CYS A 234 -22.39 -27.69 13.03
N PRO A 235 -22.78 -28.62 12.13
CA PRO A 235 -24.09 -29.23 12.18
C PRO A 235 -24.28 -29.89 13.54
N ASN A 236 -25.52 -29.89 14.02
CA ASN A 236 -25.92 -30.56 15.25
C ASN A 236 -25.24 -31.95 15.33
N ASN A 237 -24.65 -32.27 16.48
CA ASN A 237 -23.95 -33.52 16.81
C ASN A 237 -22.46 -33.66 16.42
N ALA A 238 -21.82 -32.60 15.92
CA ALA A 238 -20.36 -32.60 15.77
C ALA A 238 -19.66 -32.08 17.03
N TYR A 239 -18.63 -32.77 17.52
CA TYR A 239 -17.69 -32.25 18.52
C TYR A 239 -16.44 -31.69 17.84
N LEU A 240 -15.78 -30.75 18.51
CA LEU A 240 -14.53 -30.15 18.06
C LEU A 240 -13.39 -31.17 18.24
N SER A 241 -12.71 -31.53 17.16
CA SER A 241 -11.40 -32.19 17.28
C SER A 241 -10.38 -31.14 17.69
N SER A 242 -9.92 -31.20 18.93
CA SER A 242 -8.73 -30.46 19.38
C SER A 242 -7.43 -31.24 19.17
N SER A 243 -7.44 -32.31 18.35
CA SER A 243 -6.29 -33.17 18.16
C SER A 243 -5.99 -33.39 16.68
N ASN A 244 -5.21 -32.49 16.11
CA ASN A 244 -4.15 -32.87 15.18
C ASN A 244 -2.99 -31.89 15.36
N GLN A 245 -1.78 -32.43 15.53
CA GLN A 245 -0.52 -31.69 15.63
C GLN A 245 -0.10 -31.03 14.29
N ASP A 246 -1.03 -30.77 13.38
CA ASP A 246 -0.77 -30.07 12.13
C ASP A 246 -1.83 -28.99 11.89
N SER A 247 -1.37 -27.74 12.02
CA SER A 247 -1.98 -26.47 11.58
C SER A 247 -3.31 -26.05 12.24
N ASN A 248 -3.29 -24.84 12.83
CA ASN A 248 -4.32 -23.86 13.25
C ASN A 248 -5.82 -23.98 12.81
N GLN A 249 -6.37 -25.15 12.49
CA GLN A 249 -7.72 -25.32 11.96
C GLN A 249 -8.54 -26.32 12.78
N ASN A 250 -9.71 -25.86 13.24
CA ASN A 250 -10.69 -26.67 13.97
C ASN A 250 -11.69 -27.28 12.97
N TYR A 251 -11.81 -28.61 13.00
CA TYR A 251 -12.74 -29.37 12.16
C TYR A 251 -13.94 -29.84 12.99
N CYS A 252 -15.12 -29.88 12.37
CA CYS A 252 -16.28 -30.55 12.96
C CYS A 252 -16.12 -32.07 12.81
N LEU A 253 -15.94 -32.81 13.91
CA LEU A 253 -16.03 -34.28 13.89
C LEU A 253 -17.41 -34.73 14.35
N VAL A 254 -18.08 -35.56 13.57
CA VAL A 254 -19.32 -36.21 13.99
C VAL A 254 -19.02 -37.68 14.24
N CYS A 255 -19.21 -38.18 15.47
CA CYS A 255 -19.42 -39.61 15.67
C CYS A 255 -20.82 -39.92 15.14
N SER A 256 -20.93 -40.60 14.01
CA SER A 256 -22.21 -41.02 13.45
C SER A 256 -22.57 -42.41 13.97
N CYS A 257 -23.52 -42.47 14.90
CA CYS A 257 -24.13 -43.72 15.30
C CYS A 257 -25.36 -44.00 14.43
N GLN A 258 -25.40 -45.14 13.74
CA GLN A 258 -26.57 -45.58 12.97
C GLN A 258 -27.59 -46.31 13.84
N GLN A 259 -27.16 -46.90 14.96
CA GLN A 259 -28.01 -47.62 15.91
C GLN A 259 -27.37 -47.61 17.31
N CYS A 260 -28.09 -47.12 18.31
CA CYS A 260 -27.61 -47.05 19.70
C CYS A 260 -27.61 -48.44 20.37
N GLU A 261 -26.59 -48.71 21.19
CA GLU A 261 -26.58 -49.88 22.08
C GLU A 261 -27.72 -49.80 23.12
N SER A 262 -28.09 -50.94 23.70
CA SER A 262 -29.20 -51.00 24.67
C SER A 262 -28.97 -50.02 25.83
N GLY A 263 -30.03 -49.30 26.21
CA GLY A 263 -29.97 -48.26 27.26
C GLY A 263 -29.54 -46.87 26.79
N HIS A 264 -29.33 -46.66 25.48
CA HIS A 264 -29.05 -45.34 24.91
C HIS A 264 -30.11 -44.90 23.89
N ILE A 265 -30.37 -43.59 23.86
CA ILE A 265 -31.43 -42.90 23.10
C ILE A 265 -30.77 -42.12 21.96
N LEU A 266 -31.34 -42.19 20.75
CA LEU A 266 -30.81 -41.49 19.58
C LEU A 266 -31.19 -40.00 19.61
N PHE A 267 -30.23 -39.12 19.39
CA PHE A 267 -30.44 -37.67 19.33
C PHE A 267 -29.95 -37.12 17.99
N ASN A 268 -30.77 -36.27 17.37
CA ASN A 268 -30.49 -35.56 16.11
C ASN A 268 -29.87 -36.48 15.01
N LEU A 269 -30.40 -37.71 14.92
CA LEU A 269 -30.08 -38.71 13.90
C LEU A 269 -28.61 -39.19 13.83
N LYS A 270 -27.75 -38.77 14.76
CA LYS A 270 -26.30 -39.08 14.68
C LYS A 270 -25.63 -39.41 16.01
N GLN A 271 -26.24 -39.10 17.15
CA GLN A 271 -25.63 -39.28 18.49
C GLN A 271 -26.50 -40.16 19.38
N CYS A 272 -25.88 -40.81 20.36
CA CYS A 272 -26.58 -41.58 21.39
C CYS A 272 -26.32 -40.98 22.76
N THR A 273 -27.33 -40.91 23.61
CA THR A 273 -27.23 -40.41 24.99
C THR A 273 -27.93 -41.37 25.97
N GLN A 274 -27.51 -41.36 27.24
CA GLN A 274 -28.17 -42.14 28.29
C GLN A 274 -29.48 -41.48 28.79
N SER A 275 -29.62 -40.16 28.62
CA SER A 275 -30.82 -39.42 29.03
C SER A 275 -30.97 -38.13 28.23
N CYS A 276 -32.21 -37.79 27.86
CA CYS A 276 -32.52 -36.55 27.16
C CYS A 276 -32.22 -35.28 27.98
N GLU A 277 -32.14 -35.38 29.32
CA GLU A 277 -31.75 -34.25 30.18
C GLU A 277 -30.27 -33.85 30.01
N SER A 278 -29.43 -34.80 29.62
CA SER A 278 -28.01 -34.51 29.34
C SER A 278 -27.85 -33.69 28.06
N VAL A 279 -28.75 -33.87 27.09
CA VAL A 279 -28.78 -33.19 25.79
C VAL A 279 -28.97 -31.69 25.97
N GLY A 280 -30.00 -31.28 26.69
CA GLY A 280 -30.35 -29.88 26.89
C GLY A 280 -31.65 -29.75 27.69
N SER A 281 -32.10 -28.52 27.87
CA SER A 281 -33.35 -28.21 28.56
C SER A 281 -34.56 -28.49 27.67
N ASN A 282 -35.66 -28.96 28.27
CA ASN A 282 -36.96 -29.22 27.62
C ASN A 282 -36.93 -30.27 26.50
N TYR A 283 -35.98 -31.20 26.53
CA TYR A 283 -36.04 -32.43 25.74
C TYR A 283 -36.84 -33.50 26.47
N ILE A 284 -37.67 -34.22 25.71
CA ILE A 284 -38.43 -35.38 26.17
C ILE A 284 -38.01 -36.62 25.38
N TYR A 285 -38.11 -37.77 26.04
CA TYR A 285 -37.91 -39.06 25.40
C TYR A 285 -39.16 -39.45 24.61
N ASP A 286 -38.98 -39.71 23.31
CA ASP A 286 -40.00 -40.30 22.45
C ASP A 286 -39.77 -41.81 22.34
N SER A 287 -40.65 -42.57 23.00
CA SER A 287 -40.61 -44.03 23.02
C SER A 287 -40.91 -44.70 21.69
N LEU A 288 -41.58 -44.02 20.75
CA LEU A 288 -41.91 -44.58 19.44
C LEU A 288 -40.71 -44.59 18.51
N THR A 289 -39.90 -43.52 18.56
CA THR A 289 -38.72 -43.36 17.70
C THR A 289 -37.41 -43.68 18.41
N ASN A 290 -37.45 -43.93 19.72
CA ASN A 290 -36.27 -44.01 20.58
C ASN A 290 -35.38 -42.76 20.43
N THR A 291 -35.99 -41.57 20.37
CA THR A 291 -35.25 -40.31 20.19
C THR A 291 -35.53 -39.27 21.27
N CYS A 292 -34.58 -38.34 21.44
CA CYS A 292 -34.82 -37.12 22.22
C CYS A 292 -35.41 -36.03 21.31
N THR A 293 -36.62 -35.58 21.62
CA THR A 293 -37.33 -34.52 20.88
C THR A 293 -37.66 -33.35 21.81
N CYS A 294 -37.90 -32.16 21.25
CA CYS A 294 -38.35 -31.04 22.07
C CYS A 294 -39.75 -31.28 22.61
N GLN A 295 -39.98 -30.91 23.88
CA GLN A 295 -41.30 -30.92 24.48
C GLN A 295 -42.28 -30.09 23.64
N GLN A 296 -43.53 -30.54 23.55
CA GLN A 296 -44.57 -29.82 22.82
C GLN A 296 -44.66 -28.36 23.28
N GLY A 297 -44.56 -27.42 22.32
CA GLY A 297 -44.52 -25.98 22.56
C GLY A 297 -43.11 -25.37 22.58
N TYR A 298 -42.05 -26.17 22.68
CA TYR A 298 -40.66 -25.70 22.69
C TYR A 298 -39.99 -25.85 21.31
N ASN A 299 -40.48 -25.11 20.33
CA ASN A 299 -40.13 -25.31 18.92
C ASN A 299 -38.83 -24.63 18.46
N TYR A 300 -38.18 -23.86 19.33
CA TYR A 300 -36.96 -23.11 19.00
C TYR A 300 -35.72 -23.77 19.61
N LEU A 301 -34.61 -23.79 18.89
CA LEU A 301 -33.33 -24.31 19.38
C LEU A 301 -32.39 -23.16 19.69
N VAL A 302 -32.13 -22.91 20.98
CA VAL A 302 -31.26 -21.81 21.44
C VAL A 302 -29.94 -22.39 21.93
N ARG A 303 -28.79 -21.85 21.47
CA ARG A 303 -27.47 -22.38 21.85
C ARG A 303 -27.27 -22.31 23.38
N ASN A 304 -26.95 -23.44 23.99
CA ASN A 304 -26.59 -23.49 25.40
C ASN A 304 -25.11 -23.06 25.56
N PRO A 305 -24.78 -22.08 26.41
CA PRO A 305 -23.40 -21.63 26.59
C PRO A 305 -22.54 -22.57 27.44
N TYR A 306 -23.15 -23.48 28.20
CA TYR A 306 -22.48 -24.40 29.12
C TYR A 306 -22.37 -25.83 28.59
N LYS A 307 -23.18 -26.17 27.58
CA LYS A 307 -23.16 -27.44 26.88
C LYS A 307 -22.89 -27.19 25.41
N ASN A 308 -22.12 -28.04 24.74
CA ASN A 308 -21.92 -27.94 23.28
C ASN A 308 -23.17 -28.42 22.51
N ASN A 309 -24.35 -27.88 22.83
CA ASN A 309 -25.66 -28.27 22.27
C ASN A 309 -26.67 -27.11 22.35
N PHE A 310 -27.90 -27.34 21.87
CA PHE A 310 -29.02 -26.40 21.94
C PHE A 310 -30.02 -26.82 23.02
N ASP A 311 -30.68 -25.85 23.63
CA ASP A 311 -31.85 -26.05 24.48
C ASP A 311 -33.13 -25.82 23.66
N CYS A 312 -34.16 -26.64 23.92
CA CYS A 312 -35.49 -26.39 23.36
C CYS A 312 -36.15 -25.23 24.12
N SER A 313 -36.61 -24.23 23.39
CA SER A 313 -37.19 -23.00 23.90
C SER A 313 -38.58 -22.74 23.32
N ASN A 314 -39.47 -22.16 24.13
CA ASN A 314 -40.82 -21.74 23.74
C ASN A 314 -40.80 -20.44 22.88
N GLY A 315 -39.63 -19.85 22.68
CA GLY A 315 -39.46 -18.66 21.85
C GLY A 315 -38.02 -18.42 21.45
N LYS A 316 -37.82 -17.58 20.45
CA LYS A 316 -36.49 -17.16 19.98
C LYS A 316 -35.59 -16.56 21.07
N GLY A 317 -36.17 -15.93 22.10
CA GLY A 317 -35.44 -15.16 23.10
C GLY A 317 -35.18 -13.71 22.67
N TYR A 318 -34.98 -12.81 23.64
CA TYR A 318 -34.67 -11.40 23.39
C TYR A 318 -33.22 -11.27 22.88
N GLY A 319 -33.00 -10.53 21.79
CA GLY A 319 -31.66 -10.40 21.19
C GLY A 319 -31.22 -11.62 20.37
N TYR A 320 -32.15 -12.40 19.83
CA TYR A 320 -31.87 -13.54 18.96
C TYR A 320 -32.67 -13.47 17.65
N PHE A 321 -32.07 -13.94 16.55
CA PHE A 321 -32.77 -14.26 15.30
C PHE A 321 -32.73 -15.76 15.08
N CYS A 322 -33.73 -16.33 14.42
CA CYS A 322 -33.73 -17.76 14.09
C CYS A 322 -33.79 -17.97 12.58
N ASP A 323 -33.16 -19.04 12.11
CA ASP A 323 -33.21 -19.44 10.71
C ASP A 323 -34.55 -20.11 10.34
N SER A 324 -34.66 -20.58 9.09
CA SER A 324 -35.85 -21.30 8.59
C SER A 324 -36.13 -22.63 9.30
N HIS A 325 -35.19 -23.13 10.11
CA HIS A 325 -35.30 -24.37 10.88
C HIS A 325 -35.49 -24.08 12.39
N ASN A 326 -35.82 -22.85 12.77
CA ASN A 326 -36.00 -22.39 14.16
C ASN A 326 -34.74 -22.52 15.04
N ILE A 327 -33.55 -22.53 14.44
CA ILE A 327 -32.27 -22.47 15.18
C ILE A 327 -31.92 -21.01 15.42
N CYS A 328 -31.76 -20.63 16.68
CA CYS A 328 -31.65 -19.24 17.10
C CYS A 328 -30.22 -18.84 17.48
N PHE A 329 -29.78 -17.70 16.96
CA PHE A 329 -28.45 -17.12 17.12
C PHE A 329 -28.56 -15.74 17.75
N GLN A 330 -27.59 -15.40 18.60
CA GLN A 330 -27.57 -14.11 19.29
C GLN A 330 -27.22 -12.98 18.30
N CYS A 331 -27.94 -11.87 18.40
CA CYS A 331 -27.66 -10.66 17.66
C CYS A 331 -26.31 -10.03 18.07
N SER A 332 -25.84 -9.08 17.25
CA SER A 332 -24.67 -8.25 17.57
C SER A 332 -24.81 -7.48 18.90
N GLN A 333 -23.70 -6.98 19.42
CA GLN A 333 -23.69 -6.29 20.72
C GLN A 333 -24.70 -5.13 20.77
N ASN A 334 -25.37 -4.99 21.92
CA ASN A 334 -26.42 -3.99 22.17
C ASN A 334 -27.64 -4.07 21.24
N CYS A 335 -27.80 -5.16 20.47
CA CYS A 335 -28.95 -5.39 19.62
C CYS A 335 -30.04 -6.22 20.33
N SER A 336 -31.26 -5.70 20.32
CA SER A 336 -32.45 -6.34 20.89
C SER A 336 -33.20 -7.24 19.89
N SER A 337 -33.07 -6.94 18.60
CA SER A 337 -33.67 -7.71 17.51
C SER A 337 -32.89 -7.50 16.23
N CYS A 338 -32.64 -8.58 15.50
CA CYS A 338 -31.86 -8.59 14.27
C CYS A 338 -32.50 -9.52 13.23
N THR A 339 -32.16 -9.34 11.95
CA THR A 339 -32.57 -10.24 10.86
C THR A 339 -31.52 -11.32 10.60
N ASP A 340 -30.26 -11.04 10.91
CA ASP A 340 -29.12 -11.94 10.89
C ASP A 340 -28.10 -11.50 11.95
N ILE A 341 -26.93 -12.15 12.02
CA ILE A 341 -25.93 -11.89 13.06
C ILE A 341 -25.30 -10.48 12.99
N GLN A 342 -25.35 -9.82 11.83
CA GLN A 342 -24.77 -8.50 11.59
C GLN A 342 -25.81 -7.39 11.45
N THR A 343 -27.01 -7.73 10.97
CA THR A 343 -28.06 -6.75 10.66
C THR A 343 -29.00 -6.58 11.85
N CYS A 344 -28.69 -5.60 12.71
CA CYS A 344 -29.58 -5.19 13.78
C CYS A 344 -30.73 -4.32 13.24
N ILE A 345 -31.94 -4.59 13.72
CA ILE A 345 -33.15 -3.80 13.40
C ILE A 345 -33.67 -3.01 14.60
N LYS A 346 -33.25 -3.35 15.82
CA LYS A 346 -33.64 -2.64 17.03
C LYS A 346 -32.59 -2.77 18.13
N CYS A 347 -32.20 -1.67 18.76
CA CYS A 347 -31.21 -1.65 19.83
C CYS A 347 -31.83 -1.80 21.23
N ASN A 348 -30.99 -2.19 22.19
CA ASN A 348 -31.32 -2.18 23.62
C ASN A 348 -31.53 -0.73 24.11
N GLU A 349 -32.26 -0.57 25.21
CA GLU A 349 -32.43 0.74 25.86
C GLU A 349 -31.06 1.38 26.17
N GLY A 350 -30.93 2.68 25.86
CA GLY A 350 -29.67 3.41 25.99
C GLY A 350 -28.70 3.23 24.80
N SER A 351 -29.12 2.56 23.72
CA SER A 351 -28.37 2.46 22.46
C SER A 351 -29.22 2.86 21.27
N TYR A 352 -28.57 3.31 20.20
CA TYR A 352 -29.19 3.88 19.01
C TYR A 352 -28.72 3.15 17.75
N LEU A 353 -29.67 2.87 16.84
CA LEU A 353 -29.41 2.17 15.59
C LEU A 353 -28.77 3.11 14.56
N TRP A 354 -27.69 2.64 13.93
CA TRP A 354 -26.99 3.30 12.84
C TRP A 354 -26.47 2.27 11.82
N GLN A 355 -26.89 2.36 10.55
CA GLN A 355 -26.45 1.49 9.45
C GLN A 355 -26.43 -0.01 9.83
N ASN A 356 -27.52 -0.48 10.44
CA ASN A 356 -27.72 -1.85 10.89
C ASN A 356 -26.90 -2.29 12.14
N ALA A 357 -26.23 -1.37 12.83
CA ALA A 357 -25.51 -1.64 14.08
C ALA A 357 -25.96 -0.74 15.23
N CYS A 358 -25.78 -1.19 16.47
CA CYS A 358 -26.15 -0.43 17.66
C CYS A 358 -24.94 0.23 18.31
N SER A 359 -25.06 1.50 18.65
CA SER A 359 -24.06 2.25 19.41
C SER A 359 -24.69 2.95 20.61
N GLN A 360 -23.99 2.99 21.74
CA GLN A 360 -24.46 3.74 22.93
C GLN A 360 -24.45 5.26 22.69
N ASN A 361 -23.53 5.74 21.85
CA ASN A 361 -23.39 7.15 21.49
C ASN A 361 -23.55 7.32 19.96
N CYS A 362 -24.29 8.34 19.54
CA CYS A 362 -24.26 8.79 18.14
C CYS A 362 -22.99 9.61 17.87
N PHE A 363 -22.90 10.25 16.70
CA PHE A 363 -21.69 10.96 16.24
C PHE A 363 -21.95 12.48 16.18
N PRO A 364 -21.83 13.22 17.30
CA PRO A 364 -22.17 14.65 17.34
C PRO A 364 -21.27 15.47 16.43
N ASP A 365 -20.01 15.06 16.28
CA ASP A 365 -19.02 15.70 15.40
C ASP A 365 -19.44 15.65 13.91
N LEU A 366 -20.34 14.72 13.55
CA LEU A 366 -20.90 14.57 12.21
C LEU A 366 -22.33 15.13 12.11
N ASN A 367 -22.78 15.89 13.12
CA ASN A 367 -24.17 16.34 13.26
C ASN A 367 -25.19 15.19 13.26
N ILE A 368 -24.81 14.02 13.78
CA ILE A 368 -25.72 12.88 13.95
C ILE A 368 -26.06 12.78 15.42
N PHE A 369 -27.33 13.02 15.75
CA PHE A 369 -27.80 13.07 17.12
C PHE A 369 -28.76 11.91 17.43
N PRO A 370 -28.85 11.51 18.71
CA PRO A 370 -29.78 10.47 19.12
C PRO A 370 -31.22 10.99 19.02
N ASN A 371 -32.07 10.27 18.28
CA ASN A 371 -33.52 10.40 18.41
C ASN A 371 -34.00 9.38 19.45
N THR A 372 -34.29 9.87 20.66
CA THR A 372 -34.73 9.07 21.80
C THR A 372 -36.12 8.45 21.62
N GLN A 373 -36.97 9.02 20.77
CA GLN A 373 -38.30 8.47 20.47
C GLN A 373 -38.22 7.30 19.49
N LYS A 374 -37.34 7.40 18.49
CA LYS A 374 -37.15 6.36 17.46
C LYS A 374 -36.09 5.32 17.83
N GLY A 375 -35.20 5.62 18.79
CA GLY A 375 -34.08 4.76 19.15
C GLY A 375 -33.03 4.63 18.03
N ILE A 376 -32.89 5.67 17.20
CA ILE A 376 -31.96 5.71 16.06
C ILE A 376 -31.05 6.93 16.15
N CYS A 377 -29.90 6.85 15.50
CA CYS A 377 -29.07 8.01 15.21
C CYS A 377 -29.57 8.64 13.90
N GLU A 378 -29.95 9.92 13.92
CA GLU A 378 -30.41 10.65 12.73
C GLU A 378 -29.85 12.07 12.66
N CYS A 379 -29.94 12.67 11.47
CA CYS A 379 -29.63 14.08 11.28
C CYS A 379 -30.75 14.96 11.87
N PRO A 380 -30.42 16.14 12.43
CA PRO A 380 -31.41 17.09 12.92
C PRO A 380 -32.29 17.63 11.77
N GLU A 381 -33.49 18.12 12.09
CA GLU A 381 -34.44 18.62 11.08
C GLU A 381 -33.79 19.64 10.14
N GLY A 382 -33.92 19.42 8.83
CA GLY A 382 -33.32 20.24 7.77
C GLY A 382 -31.97 19.73 7.24
N TYR A 383 -31.37 18.72 7.87
CA TYR A 383 -30.14 18.08 7.40
C TYR A 383 -30.46 16.73 6.74
N ASN A 384 -29.85 16.47 5.58
CA ASN A 384 -29.95 15.19 4.90
C ASN A 384 -28.66 14.40 5.08
N LEU A 385 -28.81 13.08 5.22
CA LEU A 385 -27.71 12.14 5.11
C LEU A 385 -27.20 12.13 3.68
N GLU A 386 -26.04 12.73 3.46
CA GLU A 386 -25.29 12.60 2.21
C GLU A 386 -24.24 11.50 2.38
N TYR A 387 -24.24 10.52 1.48
CA TYR A 387 -23.18 9.53 1.44
C TYR A 387 -21.90 10.22 0.95
N LEU A 388 -21.09 10.67 1.91
CA LEU A 388 -19.71 11.06 1.63
C LEU A 388 -18.99 9.84 1.06
N LYS A 389 -18.42 9.96 -0.14
CA LYS A 389 -17.50 8.97 -0.67
C LYS A 389 -16.40 8.75 0.37
N SER A 390 -16.19 7.49 0.76
CA SER A 390 -15.30 7.12 1.86
C SER A 390 -13.91 7.75 1.72
N PRO A 391 -13.42 8.46 2.75
CA PRO A 391 -11.99 8.69 2.95
C PRO A 391 -11.43 7.41 3.54
N VAL A 392 -10.85 6.65 2.65
CA VAL A 392 -9.60 5.96 2.85
C VAL A 392 -9.09 5.83 4.32
N GLN A 393 -9.54 4.82 5.08
CA GLN A 393 -9.07 4.57 6.46
C GLN A 393 -7.82 3.69 6.45
N GLY A 394 -6.69 4.27 6.82
CA GLY A 394 -5.42 3.55 6.92
C GLY A 394 -4.26 4.41 7.40
N GLN A 395 -4.48 5.38 8.31
CA GLN A 395 -3.41 6.10 9.02
C GLN A 395 -3.99 7.03 10.09
N MET A 396 -4.45 6.51 11.22
CA MET A 396 -4.81 7.35 12.39
C MET A 396 -4.28 6.71 13.68
N LEU A 397 -2.98 6.43 13.72
CA LEU A 397 -2.23 6.22 14.97
C LEU A 397 -0.84 6.89 14.97
N GLN A 398 -0.44 7.59 13.90
CA GLN A 398 0.85 8.33 13.86
C GLN A 398 0.70 9.84 14.01
N GLU A 399 -0.46 10.44 13.70
CA GLU A 399 -0.61 11.91 13.76
C GLU A 399 -0.75 12.48 15.17
N ILE A 400 -1.20 11.69 16.15
CA ILE A 400 -1.23 12.14 17.55
C ILE A 400 0.19 12.25 18.11
N MET A 401 1.10 11.34 17.72
CA MET A 401 2.52 11.42 18.13
C MET A 401 3.26 12.56 17.43
N VAL A 402 2.94 12.84 16.16
CA VAL A 402 3.55 13.94 15.38
C VAL A 402 3.04 15.31 15.86
N SER A 403 1.75 15.43 16.18
CA SER A 403 1.18 16.66 16.75
C SER A 403 1.78 16.96 18.13
N VAL A 404 1.96 15.95 18.97
CA VAL A 404 2.63 16.09 20.28
C VAL A 404 4.11 16.42 20.08
N LEU A 405 4.80 15.82 19.11
CA LEU A 405 6.19 16.18 18.78
C LEU A 405 6.32 17.63 18.28
N PHE A 406 5.42 18.12 17.44
CA PHE A 406 5.44 19.51 16.96
C PHE A 406 5.10 20.51 18.07
N ILE A 407 4.26 20.14 19.03
CA ILE A 407 4.02 20.95 20.23
C ILE A 407 5.28 20.99 21.11
N PHE A 408 5.96 19.87 21.34
CA PHE A 408 7.22 19.84 22.10
C PHE A 408 8.39 20.53 21.37
N ILE A 409 8.48 20.42 20.04
CA ILE A 409 9.47 21.14 19.21
C ILE A 409 9.13 22.64 19.19
N GLY A 410 7.86 23.02 19.15
CA GLY A 410 7.41 24.41 19.25
C GLY A 410 7.71 25.03 20.62
N ILE A 411 7.59 24.27 21.71
CA ILE A 411 7.96 24.70 23.07
C ILE A 411 9.48 24.86 23.18
N THR A 412 10.27 23.90 22.68
CA THR A 412 11.75 23.99 22.73
C THR A 412 12.29 25.10 21.82
N ILE A 413 11.71 25.37 20.65
CA ILE A 413 12.09 26.52 19.81
C ILE A 413 11.73 27.85 20.49
N LYS A 414 10.60 27.93 21.20
CA LYS A 414 10.20 29.14 21.93
C LYS A 414 11.10 29.38 23.16
N GLU A 415 11.55 28.33 23.83
CA GLU A 415 12.55 28.41 24.91
C GLU A 415 13.94 28.80 24.38
N MET A 416 14.36 28.28 23.22
CA MET A 416 15.61 28.65 22.54
C MET A 416 15.59 30.09 22.01
N GLN A 417 14.44 30.59 21.52
CA GLN A 417 14.29 32.00 21.10
C GLN A 417 14.27 32.95 22.30
N ASN A 418 13.71 32.54 23.43
CA ASN A 418 13.73 33.33 24.66
C ASN A 418 15.15 33.43 25.25
N THR A 419 15.93 32.33 25.27
CA THR A 419 17.35 32.36 25.67
C THR A 419 18.21 33.17 24.70
N ALA A 420 17.99 33.07 23.38
CA ALA A 420 18.68 33.92 22.41
C ALA A 420 18.34 35.42 22.53
N ASN A 421 17.11 35.74 22.96
CA ASN A 421 16.69 37.12 23.22
C ASN A 421 17.22 37.65 24.57
N GLU A 422 17.38 36.81 25.59
CA GLU A 422 18.07 37.16 26.84
C GLU A 422 19.57 37.38 26.62
N ASP A 423 20.23 36.55 25.81
CA ASP A 423 21.64 36.74 25.45
C ASP A 423 21.86 38.01 24.61
N LYS A 424 20.92 38.34 23.69
CA LYS A 424 20.92 39.63 23.01
C LYS A 424 20.73 40.81 23.97
N ARG A 425 19.88 40.68 24.99
CA ARG A 425 19.72 41.72 26.03
C ARG A 425 20.97 41.90 26.88
N LYS A 426 21.65 40.82 27.27
CA LYS A 426 22.95 40.87 27.97
C LYS A 426 24.05 41.52 27.14
N VAL A 427 24.14 41.21 25.84
CA VAL A 427 25.11 41.84 24.92
C VAL A 427 24.80 43.34 24.71
N ILE A 428 23.52 43.74 24.73
CA ILE A 428 23.10 45.14 24.67
C ILE A 428 23.41 45.89 25.99
N GLU A 429 23.28 45.24 27.15
CA GLU A 429 23.69 45.78 28.45
C GLU A 429 25.22 45.89 28.60
N GLU A 430 25.99 44.93 28.09
CA GLU A 430 27.46 44.95 28.06
C GLU A 430 28.03 46.01 27.10
N SER A 431 27.28 46.36 26.05
CA SER A 431 27.65 47.44 25.13
C SER A 431 27.22 48.82 25.66
N ARG A 432 26.14 48.90 26.45
CA ARG A 432 25.79 50.11 27.22
C ARG A 432 26.79 50.43 28.34
N THR A 433 27.26 49.42 29.07
CA THR A 433 28.30 49.60 30.12
C THR A 433 29.67 49.96 29.52
N ARG A 434 30.04 49.38 28.36
CA ARG A 434 31.24 49.81 27.61
C ARG A 434 31.14 51.25 27.10
N ASN A 435 29.97 51.71 26.67
CA ASN A 435 29.77 53.09 26.24
C ASN A 435 29.78 54.11 27.39
N PHE A 436 29.40 53.71 28.61
CA PHE A 436 29.62 54.54 29.80
C PHE A 436 31.10 54.62 30.18
N SER A 437 31.88 53.55 29.97
CA SER A 437 33.33 53.55 30.22
C SER A 437 34.15 54.34 29.18
N SER A 438 33.67 54.45 27.94
CA SER A 438 34.33 55.24 26.88
C SER A 438 33.97 56.73 26.94
N SER A 439 32.78 57.08 27.46
CA SER A 439 32.37 58.47 27.74
C SER A 439 33.23 59.14 28.83
N SER A 440 33.66 58.39 29.85
CA SER A 440 34.56 58.92 30.89
C SER A 440 36.02 59.09 30.42
N ILE A 441 36.43 58.38 29.36
CA ILE A 441 37.76 58.49 28.75
C ILE A 441 37.83 59.66 27.74
N TYR A 442 36.71 59.98 27.07
CA TYR A 442 36.66 61.09 26.10
C TYR A 442 36.58 62.49 26.75
N GLN A 443 36.13 62.61 28.01
CA GLN A 443 36.25 63.88 28.75
C GLN A 443 37.63 64.10 29.41
N LYS A 444 38.45 63.06 29.59
CA LYS A 444 39.82 63.21 30.14
C LYS A 444 40.92 63.48 29.10
N LYS A 445 40.65 63.29 27.80
CA LYS A 445 41.64 63.55 26.72
C LYS A 445 41.55 64.92 26.06
N ARG A 446 40.63 65.79 26.48
CA ARG A 446 40.48 67.17 25.94
C ARG A 446 41.12 68.26 26.82
N LEU A 447 41.90 67.90 27.84
CA LEU A 447 42.66 68.82 28.69
C LEU A 447 44.20 68.73 28.53
N PHE A 448 44.72 67.88 27.64
CA PHE A 448 46.17 67.71 27.42
C PHE A 448 46.63 68.06 26.00
N LYS A 449 45.99 69.03 25.35
CA LYS A 449 46.44 69.58 24.06
C LYS A 449 46.40 71.10 24.05
N ASN A 450 46.86 71.71 25.15
CA ASN A 450 47.03 73.15 25.32
C ASN A 450 48.17 73.49 26.32
N ASN A 451 49.25 72.70 26.33
CA ASN A 451 50.52 73.14 26.89
C ASN A 451 51.67 72.30 26.31
N ILE A 452 52.67 73.04 25.83
CA ILE A 452 53.97 72.65 25.24
C ILE A 452 53.92 72.44 23.73
#